data_AF-A0A7Z9UPL9-F1
#
_entry.id   AF-A0A7Z9UPL9-F1
#
_cell.length_a   1.000
_cell.length_b   1.000
_cell.length_c   1.000
_cell.angle_alpha   90.00
_cell.angle_beta   90.00
_cell.angle_gamma   90.00
#
_symmetry.space_group_name_H-M   'P 1'
#
loop_
_entity.id
_entity.type
_entity.pdbx_description
1 polymer ?
#
loop_
_entity_poly.entity_id
_entity_poly.type
_entity_poly.pdbx_seq_one_letter_code
_entity_poly.pdbx_strand_id
1 'polypeptide(L)'
;AFIEFVDTIWWNQERWGQGYHRGEVFHVTKETQQLDKTVYGKNGQVVVLDGLFLAAKAKVLEDIGLEKPDYLEGEWDFYDIHYTYSAHQKGYINKTIPLSIIHHSRGELAGRDSWHRNRELFIKKNEKEFPIVC
;
A
#
# COMPACT_ATOMS: atom_id res chain seq x y z
N ALA A 1 11.31 -0.73 19.11
CA ALA A 1 10.96 0.27 18.09
C ALA A 1 9.60 -0.10 17.54
N PHE A 2 8.55 0.60 17.95
CA PHE A 2 7.21 0.40 17.42
C PHE A 2 7.14 1.24 16.14
N ILE A 3 7.02 0.59 14.99
CA ILE A 3 6.78 1.30 13.73
C ILE A 3 5.28 1.52 13.67
N GLU A 4 4.86 2.79 13.68
CA GLU A 4 3.51 3.22 13.33
C GLU A 4 3.23 2.79 11.88
N PHE A 5 2.67 1.60 11.73
CA PHE A 5 2.44 0.93 10.46
C PHE A 5 1.68 1.77 9.42
N VAL A 6 0.85 2.68 9.92
CA VAL A 6 -0.18 3.37 9.16
C VAL A 6 0.30 4.70 8.56
N ASP A 7 1.55 5.08 8.85
CA ASP A 7 2.14 6.32 8.36
C ASP A 7 3.25 6.07 7.31
N THR A 8 3.61 4.82 7.07
CA THR A 8 4.66 4.41 6.13
C THR A 8 4.09 3.95 4.78
N ILE A 9 3.12 4.69 4.24
CA ILE A 9 2.57 4.41 2.92
C ILE A 9 2.86 5.59 2.00
N TRP A 10 2.87 5.37 0.68
CA TRP A 10 3.51 6.23 -0.31
C TRP A 10 2.94 7.66 -0.38
N TRP A 11 1.78 7.99 0.17
CA TRP A 11 1.25 9.36 0.11
C TRP A 11 1.95 10.34 1.07
N ASN A 12 2.57 9.86 2.16
CA ASN A 12 3.28 10.74 3.10
C ASN A 12 4.75 10.93 2.66
N GLN A 13 4.99 11.96 1.85
CA GLN A 13 6.32 12.25 1.30
C GLN A 13 7.36 12.59 2.38
N GLU A 14 6.96 13.18 3.51
CA GLU A 14 7.86 13.46 4.64
C GLU A 14 8.43 12.17 5.23
N ARG A 15 7.66 11.08 5.18
CA ARG A 15 8.04 9.76 5.69
C ARG A 15 8.95 9.00 4.72
N TRP A 16 9.00 9.34 3.43
CA TRP A 16 9.88 8.65 2.47
C TRP A 16 11.36 8.75 2.87
N GLY A 17 11.75 9.89 3.45
CA GLY A 17 13.11 10.12 3.94
C GLY A 17 13.51 9.25 5.14
N GLN A 18 12.55 8.55 5.77
CA GLN A 18 12.81 7.70 6.94
C GLN A 18 13.25 6.27 6.56
N GLY A 19 13.23 5.92 5.27
CA GLY A 19 13.76 4.64 4.77
C GLY A 19 12.86 3.43 5.04
N TYR A 20 11.59 3.64 5.37
CA TYR A 20 10.60 2.57 5.59
C TYR A 20 9.94 2.08 4.29
N HIS A 21 10.00 2.87 3.21
CA HIS A 21 9.40 2.53 1.92
C HIS A 21 10.37 1.77 1.02
N ARG A 22 9.81 1.04 0.05
CA ARG A 22 10.56 0.22 -0.91
C ARG A 22 9.93 0.29 -2.29
N GLY A 23 10.77 0.13 -3.31
CA GLY A 23 10.32 0.05 -4.69
C GLY A 23 10.44 1.38 -5.44
N GLU A 24 9.97 1.34 -6.66
CA GLU A 24 10.06 2.43 -7.62
C GLU A 24 8.95 2.29 -8.66
N VAL A 25 8.56 3.41 -9.25
CA VAL A 25 7.55 3.46 -10.32
C VAL A 25 7.90 4.62 -11.27
N PHE A 26 7.55 4.48 -12.55
CA PHE A 26 7.62 5.59 -13.49
C PHE A 26 6.27 6.27 -13.58
N HIS A 27 6.22 7.59 -13.38
CA HIS A 27 5.05 8.41 -13.62
C HIS A 27 5.20 9.17 -14.93
N VAL A 28 4.08 9.46 -15.59
CA VAL A 28 4.07 10.41 -16.72
C VAL A 28 3.85 11.81 -16.16
N THR A 29 4.75 12.74 -16.47
CA THR A 29 4.57 14.17 -16.14
C THR A 29 3.44 14.75 -16.99
N LYS A 30 2.51 15.47 -16.37
CA LYS A 30 1.36 16.03 -17.10
C LYS A 30 1.80 17.07 -18.13
N GLU A 31 2.81 17.85 -17.79
CA GLU A 31 3.31 18.99 -18.56
C GLU A 31 4.19 18.55 -19.73
N THR A 32 5.11 17.62 -19.51
CA THR A 32 6.13 17.26 -20.52
C THR A 32 5.88 15.91 -21.20
N GLN A 33 4.90 15.12 -20.72
CA GLN A 33 4.64 13.74 -21.18
C GLN A 33 5.88 12.85 -21.10
N GLN A 34 6.83 13.18 -20.22
CA GLN A 34 8.05 12.43 -20.00
C GLN A 34 7.88 11.45 -18.84
N LEU A 35 8.70 10.41 -18.85
CA LEU A 35 8.78 9.47 -17.74
C LEU A 35 9.64 10.07 -16.62
N ASP A 36 9.03 10.24 -15.45
CA ASP A 36 9.70 10.63 -14.22
C ASP A 36 9.72 9.44 -13.25
N LYS A 37 10.91 9.09 -12.76
CA LYS A 37 11.09 7.92 -11.90
C LYS A 37 10.93 8.33 -10.45
N THR A 38 9.89 7.83 -9.80
CA THR A 38 9.73 7.97 -8.34
C THR A 38 10.39 6.79 -7.65
N VAL A 39 11.37 7.07 -6.80
CA VAL A 39 12.11 6.05 -6.03
C VAL A 39 11.72 6.16 -4.57
N TYR A 40 11.06 5.11 -4.05
CA TYR A 40 10.66 5.03 -2.65
C TYR A 40 11.73 4.36 -1.77
N GLY A 41 12.53 3.47 -2.35
CA GLY A 41 13.63 2.81 -1.64
C GLY A 41 14.08 1.51 -2.32
N LYS A 42 15.09 0.84 -1.74
CA LYS A 42 15.57 -0.44 -2.29
C LYS A 42 14.48 -1.51 -2.25
N ASN A 43 14.30 -2.20 -3.37
CA ASN A 43 13.38 -3.33 -3.47
C ASN A 43 13.63 -4.38 -2.37
N GLY A 44 12.56 -4.99 -1.86
CA GLY A 44 12.67 -5.95 -0.78
C GLY A 44 11.33 -6.31 -0.14
N GLN A 45 11.42 -7.02 0.98
CA GLN A 45 10.24 -7.42 1.75
C GLN A 45 9.61 -6.21 2.44
N VAL A 46 8.30 -6.15 2.36
CA VAL A 46 7.43 -5.18 3.02
C VAL A 46 6.31 -5.92 3.72
N VAL A 47 5.55 -5.24 4.56
CA VAL A 47 4.37 -5.83 5.20
C VAL A 47 3.14 -5.64 4.32
N VAL A 48 3.00 -4.49 3.66
CA VAL A 48 1.93 -4.19 2.72
C VAL A 48 2.50 -3.63 1.41
N LEU A 49 1.77 -3.84 0.32
CA LEU A 49 2.14 -3.36 -1.02
C LEU A 49 1.08 -2.38 -1.52
N ASP A 50 1.51 -1.48 -2.41
CA ASP A 50 0.63 -0.64 -3.20
C ASP A 50 -0.08 -1.45 -4.31
N GLY A 51 -1.33 -1.08 -4.60
CA GLY A 51 -2.23 -1.76 -5.52
C GLY A 51 -1.97 -1.57 -7.00
N LEU A 52 -0.94 -0.83 -7.41
CA LEU A 52 -0.60 -0.59 -8.83
C LEU A 52 -0.55 -1.88 -9.66
N PHE A 53 0.15 -2.89 -9.14
CA PHE A 53 0.24 -4.19 -9.76
C PHE A 53 0.64 -5.24 -8.72
N LEU A 54 -0.25 -6.20 -8.47
CA LEU A 54 -0.03 -7.29 -7.53
C LEU A 54 -0.11 -8.63 -8.27
N ALA A 55 0.81 -9.53 -7.94
CA ALA A 55 0.84 -10.88 -8.49
C ALA A 55 1.15 -11.89 -7.39
N ALA A 56 0.40 -12.99 -7.38
CA ALA A 56 0.61 -14.11 -6.46
C ALA A 56 0.22 -15.43 -7.12
N LYS A 57 0.57 -16.55 -6.48
CA LYS A 57 0.09 -17.87 -6.91
C LYS A 57 -1.42 -17.96 -6.67
N ALA A 58 -2.15 -18.66 -7.54
CA ALA A 58 -3.60 -18.85 -7.41
C ALA A 58 -4.01 -19.32 -6.00
N LYS A 59 -3.32 -20.33 -5.46
CA LYS A 59 -3.54 -20.83 -4.09
C LYS A 59 -3.44 -19.78 -2.98
N VAL A 60 -2.61 -18.74 -3.18
CA VAL A 60 -2.46 -17.65 -2.20
C VAL A 60 -3.66 -16.72 -2.30
N LEU A 61 -4.10 -16.40 -3.52
CA LEU A 61 -5.29 -15.57 -3.76
C LEU A 61 -6.56 -16.23 -3.21
N GLU A 62 -6.71 -17.53 -3.43
CA GLU A 62 -7.81 -18.34 -2.89
C GLU A 62 -7.79 -18.37 -1.36
N ASP A 63 -6.60 -18.49 -0.75
CA ASP A 63 -6.46 -18.49 0.70
C ASP A 63 -6.78 -17.10 1.29
N ILE A 64 -6.17 -16.02 0.79
CA ILE A 64 -6.39 -14.68 1.37
C ILE A 64 -7.82 -14.16 1.13
N GLY A 65 -8.46 -14.57 0.03
CA GLY A 65 -9.73 -14.02 -0.43
C GLY A 65 -9.55 -12.64 -1.08
N LEU A 66 -10.33 -12.38 -2.15
CA LEU A 66 -10.30 -11.12 -2.90
C LEU A 66 -11.64 -10.39 -2.87
N GLU A 67 -12.50 -10.76 -1.93
CA GLU A 67 -13.77 -10.09 -1.71
C GLU A 67 -13.53 -8.74 -1.03
N LYS A 68 -14.36 -7.74 -1.37
CA LYS A 68 -14.36 -6.48 -0.65
C LYS A 68 -14.73 -6.75 0.81
N PRO A 69 -13.92 -6.36 1.80
CA PRO A 69 -14.24 -6.60 3.19
C PRO A 69 -15.38 -5.69 3.67
N ASP A 70 -16.33 -6.26 4.40
CA ASP A 70 -17.54 -5.57 4.89
C ASP A 70 -17.26 -4.35 5.79
N TYR A 71 -16.08 -4.30 6.42
CA TYR A 71 -15.70 -3.21 7.32
C TYR A 71 -15.14 -1.98 6.60
N LEU A 72 -14.89 -2.04 5.28
CA LEU A 72 -14.44 -0.90 4.48
C LEU A 72 -15.63 -0.24 3.78
N GLU A 73 -15.94 0.99 4.18
CA GLU A 73 -17.09 1.76 3.69
C GLU A 73 -16.82 2.35 2.28
N GLY A 74 -15.61 2.87 2.04
CA GLY A 74 -15.19 3.37 0.72
C GLY A 74 -15.02 2.25 -0.29
N GLU A 75 -15.30 2.52 -1.57
CA GLU A 75 -15.32 1.57 -2.71
C GLU A 75 -14.11 0.62 -2.78
N TRP A 76 -13.12 0.94 -3.61
CA TRP A 76 -11.87 0.20 -3.78
C TRP A 76 -10.72 0.98 -3.15
N ASP A 77 -10.98 1.76 -2.09
CA ASP A 77 -9.89 2.33 -1.30
C ASP A 77 -9.40 1.26 -0.31
N PHE A 78 -8.08 1.12 -0.11
CA PHE A 78 -7.47 0.17 0.84
C PHE A 78 -7.55 -1.33 0.51
N TYR A 79 -8.07 -1.76 -0.65
CA TYR A 79 -8.12 -3.20 -0.98
C TYR A 79 -6.73 -3.85 -0.99
N ASP A 80 -5.75 -3.14 -1.53
CA ASP A 80 -4.37 -3.56 -1.71
C ASP A 80 -3.67 -3.77 -0.35
N ILE A 81 -3.81 -2.80 0.54
CA ILE A 81 -3.34 -2.85 1.92
C ILE A 81 -4.04 -3.99 2.65
N HIS A 82 -5.36 -4.15 2.48
CA HIS A 82 -6.12 -5.21 3.11
C HIS A 82 -5.66 -6.60 2.66
N TYR A 83 -5.54 -6.85 1.35
CA TYR A 83 -5.13 -8.15 0.81
C TYR A 83 -3.70 -8.50 1.20
N THR A 84 -2.79 -7.54 1.08
CA THR A 84 -1.37 -7.77 1.39
C THR A 84 -1.16 -7.93 2.89
N TYR A 85 -1.85 -7.17 3.74
CA TYR A 85 -1.80 -7.38 5.18
C TYR A 85 -2.42 -8.73 5.59
N SER A 86 -3.53 -9.14 4.98
CA SER A 86 -4.12 -10.47 5.20
C SER A 86 -3.14 -11.58 4.82
N ALA A 87 -2.40 -11.41 3.72
CA ALA A 87 -1.33 -12.32 3.32
C ALA A 87 -0.22 -12.36 4.39
N HIS A 88 0.19 -11.21 4.93
CA HIS A 88 1.18 -11.11 6.00
C HIS A 88 0.73 -11.83 7.27
N GLN A 89 -0.51 -11.61 7.71
CA GLN A 89 -1.09 -12.28 8.90
C GLN A 89 -1.13 -13.81 8.74
N LYS A 90 -1.27 -14.30 7.51
CA LYS A 90 -1.21 -15.73 7.17
C LYS A 90 0.21 -16.27 6.99
N GLY A 91 1.24 -15.45 7.19
CA GLY A 91 2.65 -15.84 7.08
C GLY A 91 3.21 -15.84 5.65
N TYR A 92 2.49 -15.30 4.68
CA TYR A 92 3.04 -15.06 3.34
C TYR A 92 3.97 -13.84 3.32
N ILE A 93 4.81 -13.78 2.29
CA ILE A 93 5.81 -12.73 2.13
C ILE A 93 5.34 -11.77 1.04
N ASN A 94 5.19 -10.48 1.40
CA ASN A 94 5.00 -9.40 0.44
C ASN A 94 6.35 -8.80 0.06
N LYS A 95 6.59 -8.60 -1.23
CA LYS A 95 7.89 -8.15 -1.74
C LYS A 95 7.73 -7.23 -2.94
N THR A 96 8.42 -6.10 -2.92
CA THR A 96 8.61 -5.27 -4.11
C THR A 96 9.72 -5.86 -4.97
N ILE A 97 9.54 -5.86 -6.29
CA ILE A 97 10.51 -6.37 -7.27
C ILE A 97 10.90 -5.27 -8.25
N PRO A 98 12.10 -5.34 -8.87
CA PRO A 98 12.49 -4.38 -9.90
C PRO A 98 11.71 -4.65 -11.19
N LEU A 99 10.49 -4.13 -11.25
CA LEU A 99 9.60 -4.23 -12.40
C LEU A 99 9.29 -2.81 -12.91
N SER A 100 9.65 -2.53 -14.15
CA SER A 100 9.38 -1.23 -14.77
C SER A 100 7.91 -1.14 -15.18
N ILE A 101 7.15 -0.28 -14.48
CA ILE A 101 5.74 0.01 -14.77
C ILE A 101 5.58 1.52 -14.93
N ILE A 102 4.76 1.91 -15.91
CA ILE A 102 4.31 3.29 -16.11
C ILE A 102 2.96 3.44 -15.42
N HIS A 103 2.88 4.34 -14.45
CA HIS A 103 1.66 4.69 -13.74
C HIS A 103 1.23 6.11 -14.12
N HIS A 104 0.01 6.26 -14.62
CA HIS A 104 -0.51 7.55 -15.11
C HIS A 104 -1.10 8.44 -14.02
N SER A 105 -1.30 7.90 -12.82
CA SER A 105 -1.79 8.61 -11.64
C SER A 105 -0.64 8.80 -10.67
N ARG A 106 -0.57 9.94 -9.98
CA ARG A 106 0.33 10.13 -8.83
C ARG A 106 -0.39 9.91 -7.50
N GLY A 107 -1.63 9.41 -7.56
CA GLY A 107 -2.43 9.18 -6.38
C GLY A 107 -3.23 10.38 -5.93
N GLU A 108 -3.68 11.23 -6.86
CA GLU A 108 -4.41 12.46 -6.59
C GLU A 108 -5.74 12.25 -5.84
N LEU A 109 -6.24 11.01 -5.78
CA LEU A 109 -7.44 10.63 -5.05
C LEU A 109 -7.16 10.21 -3.60
N ALA A 110 -5.89 9.99 -3.22
CA ALA A 110 -5.51 9.77 -1.84
C ALA A 110 -5.76 11.06 -1.05
N GLY A 111 -6.57 10.97 0.01
CA GLY A 111 -6.98 12.13 0.81
C GLY A 111 -8.45 12.56 0.64
N ARG A 112 -9.24 11.87 -0.20
CA ARG A 112 -10.71 12.01 -0.18
C ARG A 112 -11.33 11.38 1.07
N ASP A 113 -12.54 11.79 1.43
CA ASP A 113 -13.21 11.33 2.66
C ASP A 113 -13.33 9.81 2.77
N SER A 114 -13.71 9.12 1.68
CA SER A 114 -13.82 7.66 1.66
C SER A 114 -12.49 6.96 1.96
N TRP A 115 -11.40 7.57 1.53
CA TRP A 115 -10.06 7.05 1.73
C TRP A 115 -9.63 7.21 3.20
N HIS A 116 -9.83 8.39 3.79
CA HIS A 116 -9.55 8.64 5.21
C HIS A 116 -10.38 7.73 6.11
N ARG A 117 -11.65 7.55 5.75
CA ARG A 117 -12.56 6.65 6.45
C ARG A 117 -12.08 5.20 6.43
N ASN A 118 -11.69 4.70 5.26
CA ASN A 118 -11.14 3.33 5.14
C ASN A 118 -9.83 3.16 5.91
N ARG A 119 -8.99 4.20 5.97
CA ARG A 119 -7.79 4.20 6.83
C ARG A 119 -8.17 3.99 8.29
N GLU A 120 -9.05 4.81 8.83
CA GLU A 120 -9.48 4.70 10.24
C GLU A 120 -10.06 3.33 10.56
N LEU A 121 -10.91 2.80 9.67
CA LEU A 121 -11.53 1.48 9.81
C LEU A 121 -10.48 0.37 9.79
N PHE A 122 -9.48 0.45 8.90
CA PHE A 122 -8.36 -0.49 8.86
C PHE A 122 -7.52 -0.45 10.14
N ILE A 123 -7.19 0.73 10.67
CA ILE A 123 -6.46 0.86 11.94
C ILE A 123 -7.27 0.24 13.07
N LYS A 124 -8.53 0.63 13.21
CA LYS A 124 -9.42 0.17 14.28
C LYS A 124 -9.59 -1.36 14.25
N LYS A 125 -9.72 -1.95 13.07
CA LYS A 125 -9.83 -3.41 12.90
C LYS A 125 -8.59 -4.17 13.40
N ASN A 126 -7.43 -3.52 13.34
CA ASN A 126 -6.11 -4.12 13.59
C ASN A 126 -5.37 -3.45 14.76
N GLU A 127 -6.08 -2.73 15.63
CA GLU A 127 -5.53 -1.93 16.74
C GLU A 127 -4.62 -2.74 17.69
N LYS A 128 -4.86 -4.05 17.82
CA LYS A 128 -4.06 -4.95 18.67
C LYS A 128 -2.66 -5.20 18.10
N GLU A 129 -2.53 -5.12 16.78
CA GLU A 129 -1.25 -5.26 16.07
C GLU A 129 -0.61 -3.91 15.78
N PHE A 130 -1.41 -2.84 15.77
CA PHE A 130 -0.99 -1.45 15.61
C PHE A 130 -1.31 -0.65 16.88
N PRO A 131 -0.51 -0.75 17.95
CA PRO A 131 -0.73 0.08 19.13
C PRO A 131 -0.65 1.56 18.70
N ILE A 132 -1.79 2.24 18.78
CA ILE A 132 -1.87 3.68 18.57
C ILE A 132 -1.13 4.30 19.74
N VAL A 133 0.05 4.86 19.48
CA VAL A 133 0.78 5.63 20.48
C VAL A 133 0.21 7.05 20.42
N CYS A 134 -0.64 7.37 21.39
CA CYS A 134 -1.18 8.72 21.59
C CYS A 134 -0.07 9.70 21.99
#